data_AF-A0A6S6STR9-F1
#
_entry.id   AF-A0A6S6STR9-F1
#
_cell.length_a   1.000
_cell.length_b   1.000
_cell.length_c   1.000
_cell.angle_alpha   90.00
_cell.angle_beta   90.00
_cell.angle_gamma   90.00
#
_symmetry.space_group_name_H-M   'P 1'
#
loop_
_entity.id
_entity.type
_entity.pdbx_description
1 polymer ?
#
loop_
_entity_poly.entity_id
_entity_poly.type
_entity_poly.pdbx_seq_one_letter_code
_entity_poly.pdbx_strand_id
1 'polypeptide(L)'
;MIFLIKNSLIYLIIIVIIILVKKNKENIMERRNFLKTLLIVPAVGMVPSLTFANESTDIVGLEKIVTIIQNDKRLNRKVDTADIEIAIVAVRRMNEILIEAIFQTGVANDGKITTRDTRELNDYINTNYKDEWIELHGDDEADGEDTGFHKVQGNGARTKLFGRNAINKVADSIYHLGFETHRKNRLLNEDGNNNASFAKIATWLDALLREDLVAGRLANPDVEEVVGETGTGLDKGVEIIYNDIGLNKKISLGDMREGARAINGMNELLLEAISATNAAEGGSFSKQDMINVNKYLVANHADEWAELHGDDEANEETGFHKVQSDGAKTKLFGTNAINQVCDGIHHLGFETRFKNRLVNEDGNKNKPFKKVARWLNLILATELAEGTL
;
A
#
# COMPACT_ATOMS: atom_id res chain seq x y z
N MET A 1 4.94 10.74 66.37
CA MET A 1 5.71 9.65 65.71
C MET A 1 5.08 9.15 64.41
N ILE A 2 3.73 9.09 64.29
CA ILE A 2 3.03 8.60 63.08
C ILE A 2 3.06 9.61 61.90
N PHE A 3 3.20 10.91 62.17
CA PHE A 3 3.22 11.96 61.14
C PHE A 3 4.55 12.05 60.37
N LEU A 4 5.67 11.65 60.98
CA LEU A 4 7.00 11.64 60.34
C LEU A 4 7.18 10.43 59.40
N ILE A 5 6.47 9.33 59.65
CA ILE A 5 6.57 8.10 58.82
C ILE A 5 5.80 8.26 57.49
N LYS A 6 4.68 8.99 57.48
CA LYS A 6 3.90 9.24 56.24
C LYS A 6 4.65 10.13 55.24
N ASN A 7 5.38 11.15 55.71
CA ASN A 7 6.15 12.01 54.82
C ASN A 7 7.37 11.32 54.22
N SER A 8 8.04 10.42 54.96
CA SER A 8 9.14 9.61 54.42
C SER A 8 8.66 8.61 53.36
N LEU A 9 7.46 8.05 53.50
CA LEU A 9 6.92 7.10 52.51
C LEU A 9 6.53 7.80 51.19
N ILE A 10 5.99 9.01 51.28
CA ILE A 10 5.67 9.83 50.09
C ILE A 10 6.96 10.26 49.38
N TYR A 11 8.00 10.65 50.12
CA TYR A 11 9.31 10.97 49.55
C TYR A 11 9.95 9.76 48.86
N LEU A 12 9.83 8.57 49.46
CA LEU A 12 10.34 7.33 48.87
C LEU A 12 9.58 6.96 47.58
N ILE A 13 8.26 7.13 47.54
CA ILE A 13 7.44 6.89 46.34
C ILE A 13 7.79 7.88 45.23
N ILE A 14 7.99 9.16 45.55
CA ILE A 14 8.40 10.17 44.56
C ILE A 14 9.79 9.87 44.01
N ILE A 15 10.74 9.47 44.87
CA ILE A 15 12.08 9.06 44.43
C ILE A 15 12.02 7.81 43.55
N VAL A 16 11.20 6.81 43.91
CA VAL A 16 11.00 5.60 43.08
C VAL A 16 10.35 5.93 41.74
N ILE A 17 9.37 6.84 41.70
CA ILE A 17 8.75 7.30 40.44
C ILE A 17 9.76 8.08 39.60
N ILE A 18 10.58 8.94 40.20
CA ILE A 18 11.64 9.68 39.46
C ILE A 18 12.69 8.70 38.92
N ILE A 19 13.10 7.69 39.70
CA ILE A 19 14.02 6.66 39.26
C ILE A 19 13.40 5.80 38.15
N LEU A 20 12.11 5.44 38.26
CA LEU A 20 11.40 4.69 37.23
C LEU A 20 11.21 5.52 35.95
N VAL A 21 10.84 6.80 36.05
CA VAL A 21 10.72 7.71 34.89
C VAL A 21 12.08 7.98 34.26
N LYS A 22 13.15 8.09 35.05
CA LYS A 22 14.52 8.27 34.54
C LYS A 22 15.05 6.99 33.89
N LYS A 23 14.78 5.82 34.47
CA LYS A 23 15.09 4.50 33.89
C LYS A 23 14.26 4.22 32.63
N ASN A 24 13.02 4.71 32.56
CA ASN A 24 12.19 4.61 31.35
C ASN A 24 12.67 5.59 30.28
N LYS A 25 13.12 6.80 30.65
CA LYS A 25 13.76 7.75 29.71
C LYS A 25 15.12 7.26 29.24
N GLU A 26 15.91 6.62 30.08
CA GLU A 26 17.17 5.97 29.72
C GLU A 26 16.91 4.73 28.87
N ASN A 27 15.87 3.91 29.13
CA ASN A 27 15.43 2.84 28.23
C ASN A 27 14.85 3.36 26.91
N ILE A 28 14.20 4.53 26.88
CA ILE A 28 13.71 5.17 25.65
C ILE A 28 14.87 5.82 24.88
N MET A 29 15.90 6.34 25.56
CA MET A 29 17.14 6.81 24.94
C MET A 29 18.02 5.66 24.46
N GLU A 30 18.11 4.56 25.21
CA GLU A 30 18.77 3.33 24.80
C GLU A 30 17.98 2.63 23.72
N ARG A 31 16.64 2.67 23.68
CA ARG A 31 15.83 2.22 22.53
C ARG A 31 15.94 3.17 21.35
N ARG A 32 16.05 4.49 21.52
CA ARG A 32 16.33 5.44 20.42
C ARG A 32 17.77 5.31 19.92
N ASN A 33 18.72 4.98 20.78
CA ASN A 33 20.11 4.71 20.39
C ASN A 33 20.27 3.30 19.83
N PHE A 34 19.51 2.32 20.31
CA PHE A 34 19.40 0.99 19.74
C PHE A 34 18.63 1.04 18.44
N LEU A 35 17.67 1.93 18.21
CA LEU A 35 17.07 2.19 16.88
C LEU A 35 17.99 3.02 15.97
N LYS A 36 18.93 3.81 16.53
CA LYS A 36 20.02 4.43 15.75
C LYS A 36 21.16 3.45 15.43
N THR A 37 21.32 2.38 16.20
CA THR A 37 22.37 1.34 16.03
C THR A 37 21.82 0.05 15.42
N LEU A 38 20.50 -0.09 15.45
CA LEU A 38 19.63 -1.00 14.71
C LEU A 38 18.83 -0.16 13.71
N LEU A 39 19.52 0.77 13.04
CA LEU A 39 19.38 0.80 11.61
C LEU A 39 19.72 -0.63 11.19
N ILE A 40 18.68 -1.43 11.00
CA ILE A 40 18.64 -2.26 9.80
C ILE A 40 18.99 -1.24 8.73
N VAL A 41 20.28 -1.23 8.39
CA VAL A 41 20.74 -0.77 7.10
C VAL A 41 19.72 -1.47 6.20
N PRO A 42 18.76 -0.77 5.56
CA PRO A 42 18.22 -1.37 4.35
C PRO A 42 19.49 -1.72 3.63
N ALA A 43 19.68 -2.98 3.25
CA ALA A 43 20.86 -3.30 2.50
C ALA A 43 20.85 -2.32 1.32
N VAL A 44 21.62 -1.24 1.46
CA VAL A 44 22.44 -0.61 0.46
C VAL A 44 23.53 -1.66 0.19
N GLY A 45 23.11 -2.92 -0.02
CA GLY A 45 23.63 -3.67 -1.13
C GLY A 45 23.42 -2.69 -2.25
N MET A 46 24.54 -2.20 -2.75
CA MET A 46 24.66 -1.53 -4.03
C MET A 46 23.40 -1.88 -4.80
N VAL A 47 22.44 -0.95 -4.86
CA VAL A 47 21.48 -1.02 -5.95
C VAL A 47 22.46 -1.12 -7.11
N PRO A 48 22.49 -2.22 -7.87
CA PRO A 48 23.18 -2.13 -9.13
C PRO A 48 22.56 -0.85 -9.70
N SER A 49 23.37 0.15 -10.06
CA SER A 49 22.88 1.02 -11.10
C SER A 49 22.64 0.03 -12.22
N LEU A 50 21.42 -0.51 -12.29
CA LEU A 50 20.93 -1.24 -13.41
C LEU A 50 21.06 -0.16 -14.45
N THR A 51 22.16 -0.30 -15.19
CA THR A 51 22.40 0.48 -16.36
C THR A 51 21.30 0.00 -17.27
N PHE A 52 20.12 0.62 -17.17
CA PHE A 52 19.02 0.58 -18.14
C PHE A 52 19.46 1.19 -19.49
N ALA A 53 20.78 1.30 -19.71
CA ALA A 53 21.43 1.86 -20.88
C ALA A 53 21.25 1.00 -22.14
N ASN A 54 20.45 -0.08 -22.11
CA ASN A 54 20.16 -0.88 -23.30
C ASN A 54 18.76 -1.49 -23.41
N GLU A 55 17.89 -1.44 -22.39
CA GLU A 55 16.49 -1.92 -22.51
C GLU A 55 15.46 -0.77 -22.61
N SER A 56 15.80 0.43 -22.09
CA SER A 56 14.94 1.62 -22.18
C SER A 56 14.66 2.06 -23.63
N THR A 57 15.58 1.79 -24.55
CA THR A 57 15.45 2.19 -25.97
C THR A 57 14.34 1.45 -26.73
N ASP A 58 13.81 0.35 -26.21
CA ASP A 58 12.74 -0.43 -26.83
C ASP A 58 11.34 -0.05 -26.32
N ILE A 59 11.25 0.79 -25.27
CA ILE A 59 9.98 1.28 -24.75
C ILE A 59 9.53 2.50 -25.55
N VAL A 60 8.56 2.27 -26.44
CA VAL A 60 8.15 3.28 -27.44
C VAL A 60 7.04 4.21 -26.95
N GLY A 61 6.30 3.80 -25.92
CA GLY A 61 5.09 4.49 -25.49
C GLY A 61 5.33 5.92 -24.99
N LEU A 62 6.25 6.11 -24.04
CA LEU A 62 6.54 7.41 -23.44
C LEU A 62 7.42 8.30 -24.33
N GLU A 63 8.23 7.72 -25.22
CA GLU A 63 9.00 8.48 -26.23
C GLU A 63 8.12 9.28 -27.20
N LYS A 64 6.82 8.95 -27.28
CA LYS A 64 5.83 9.78 -27.98
C LYS A 64 5.79 11.20 -27.40
N ILE A 65 5.99 11.39 -26.10
CA ILE A 65 6.02 12.73 -25.47
C ILE A 65 7.25 13.51 -25.93
N VAL A 66 8.44 12.88 -25.90
CA VAL A 66 9.71 13.47 -26.39
C VAL A 66 9.59 13.86 -27.86
N THR A 67 9.06 12.96 -28.69
CA THR A 67 8.83 13.21 -30.12
C THR A 67 7.92 14.41 -30.35
N ILE A 68 6.91 14.61 -29.50
CA ILE A 68 5.99 15.76 -29.60
C ILE A 68 6.73 17.06 -29.24
N ILE A 69 7.53 17.07 -28.17
CA ILE A 69 8.34 18.23 -27.80
C ILE A 69 9.26 18.63 -28.96
N GLN A 70 9.93 17.65 -29.57
CA GLN A 70 10.84 17.88 -30.70
C GLN A 70 10.16 18.43 -31.95
N ASN A 71 8.89 18.07 -32.21
CA ASN A 71 8.26 18.29 -33.51
C ASN A 71 7.07 19.26 -33.48
N ASP A 72 6.60 19.71 -32.31
CA ASP A 72 5.48 20.67 -32.24
C ASP A 72 5.90 22.02 -32.84
N LYS A 73 5.44 22.27 -34.07
CA LYS A 73 5.76 23.48 -34.84
C LYS A 73 5.44 24.79 -34.13
N ARG A 74 4.51 24.83 -33.18
CA ARG A 74 4.18 26.08 -32.47
C ARG A 74 5.03 26.25 -31.23
N LEU A 75 5.30 25.16 -30.51
CA LEU A 75 6.24 25.16 -29.40
C LEU A 75 7.63 25.62 -29.89
N ASN A 76 8.16 25.00 -30.94
CA ASN A 76 9.49 25.29 -31.49
C ASN A 76 9.62 26.67 -32.16
N ARG A 77 8.52 27.42 -32.27
CA ARG A 77 8.55 28.84 -32.70
C ARG A 77 8.57 29.82 -31.53
N LYS A 78 8.30 29.32 -30.31
CA LYS A 78 8.09 30.13 -29.10
C LYS A 78 9.13 29.86 -28.02
N VAL A 79 9.71 28.68 -28.02
CA VAL A 79 10.74 28.24 -27.07
C VAL A 79 12.07 28.15 -27.82
N ASP A 80 13.15 28.57 -27.17
CA ASP A 80 14.49 28.47 -27.75
C ASP A 80 14.95 27.01 -27.83
N THR A 81 15.84 26.70 -28.78
CA THR A 81 16.36 25.34 -28.98
C THR A 81 17.04 24.81 -27.71
N ALA A 82 17.77 25.65 -26.96
CA ALA A 82 18.43 25.22 -25.73
C ALA A 82 17.42 24.79 -24.65
N ASP A 83 16.33 25.54 -24.50
CA ASP A 83 15.26 25.21 -23.55
C ASP A 83 14.49 23.95 -23.97
N ILE A 84 14.30 23.73 -25.28
CA ILE A 84 13.76 22.47 -25.82
C ILE A 84 14.67 21.28 -25.44
N GLU A 85 15.98 21.44 -25.58
CA GLU A 85 16.95 20.38 -25.24
C GLU A 85 16.95 20.06 -23.74
N ILE A 86 16.91 21.08 -22.88
CA ILE A 86 16.79 20.91 -21.42
C ILE A 86 15.52 20.13 -21.08
N ALA A 87 14.37 20.52 -21.63
CA ALA A 87 13.12 19.83 -21.38
C ALA A 87 13.14 18.36 -21.85
N ILE A 88 13.76 18.08 -23.01
CA ILE A 88 13.88 16.72 -23.52
C ILE A 88 14.73 15.85 -22.59
N VAL A 89 15.84 16.38 -22.07
CA VAL A 89 16.68 15.65 -21.11
C VAL A 89 15.87 15.34 -19.84
N ALA A 90 15.17 16.34 -19.32
CA ALA A 90 14.35 16.17 -18.12
C ALA A 90 13.25 15.09 -18.32
N VAL A 91 12.47 15.23 -19.39
CA VAL A 91 11.38 14.31 -19.75
C VAL A 91 11.86 12.89 -19.96
N ARG A 92 13.02 12.69 -20.60
CA ARG A 92 13.61 11.35 -20.77
C ARG A 92 13.94 10.72 -19.43
N ARG A 93 14.58 11.47 -18.53
CA ARG A 93 14.91 10.96 -17.21
C ARG A 93 13.68 10.66 -16.37
N MET A 94 12.63 11.49 -16.43
CA MET A 94 11.35 11.18 -15.79
C MET A 94 10.68 9.94 -16.40
N ASN A 95 10.76 9.75 -17.71
CA ASN A 95 10.26 8.53 -18.36
C ASN A 95 11.03 7.30 -17.87
N GLU A 96 12.36 7.36 -17.77
CA GLU A 96 13.19 6.27 -17.25
C GLU A 96 12.78 5.89 -15.81
N ILE A 97 12.66 6.87 -14.92
CA ILE A 97 12.21 6.64 -13.53
C ILE A 97 10.80 6.02 -13.50
N LEU A 98 9.89 6.47 -14.36
CA LEU A 98 8.54 5.90 -14.45
C LEU A 98 8.55 4.46 -14.96
N ILE A 99 9.39 4.12 -15.94
CA ILE A 99 9.55 2.74 -16.42
C ILE A 99 10.18 1.86 -15.35
N GLU A 100 11.19 2.37 -14.64
CA GLU A 100 11.78 1.68 -13.50
C GLU A 100 10.73 1.39 -12.43
N ALA A 101 9.93 2.40 -12.05
CA ALA A 101 8.83 2.24 -11.10
C ALA A 101 7.84 1.16 -11.55
N ILE A 102 7.47 1.14 -12.84
CA ILE A 102 6.58 0.10 -13.41
C ILE A 102 7.18 -1.29 -13.25
N PHE A 103 8.47 -1.45 -13.57
CA PHE A 103 9.16 -2.74 -13.50
C PHE A 103 9.36 -3.20 -12.06
N GLN A 104 9.87 -2.33 -11.18
CA GLN A 104 10.19 -2.67 -9.79
C GLN A 104 8.94 -3.00 -8.98
N THR A 105 7.81 -2.35 -9.27
CA THR A 105 6.54 -2.62 -8.58
C THR A 105 5.74 -3.74 -9.25
N GLY A 106 6.11 -4.18 -10.46
CA GLY A 106 5.40 -5.23 -11.20
C GLY A 106 3.97 -4.84 -11.59
N VAL A 107 3.60 -3.55 -11.54
CA VAL A 107 2.22 -3.11 -11.79
C VAL A 107 1.72 -3.40 -13.21
N ALA A 108 2.62 -3.66 -14.15
CA ALA A 108 2.30 -3.99 -15.53
C ALA A 108 2.23 -5.51 -15.81
N ASN A 109 2.39 -6.36 -14.79
CA ASN A 109 2.45 -7.81 -14.97
C ASN A 109 1.16 -8.42 -15.55
N ASP A 110 0.01 -7.77 -15.34
CA ASP A 110 -1.28 -8.17 -15.91
C ASP A 110 -1.55 -7.60 -17.32
N GLY A 111 -0.55 -6.91 -17.89
CA GLY A 111 -0.61 -6.28 -19.21
C GLY A 111 -1.48 -5.01 -19.27
N LYS A 112 -1.80 -4.40 -18.12
CA LYS A 112 -2.59 -3.16 -18.02
C LYS A 112 -1.99 -2.22 -16.98
N ILE A 113 -2.36 -0.95 -17.09
CA ILE A 113 -2.15 0.02 -16.01
C ILE A 113 -3.52 0.53 -15.54
N THR A 114 -3.77 0.41 -14.25
CA THR A 114 -5.05 0.69 -13.60
C THR A 114 -4.88 1.78 -12.52
N THR A 115 -5.96 2.08 -11.79
CA THR A 115 -5.94 3.15 -10.78
C THR A 115 -5.06 2.80 -9.58
N ARG A 116 -5.10 1.56 -9.09
CA ARG A 116 -4.23 1.08 -8.01
C ARG A 116 -2.75 1.16 -8.41
N ASP A 117 -2.46 0.85 -9.67
CA ASP A 117 -1.11 0.86 -10.22
C ASP A 117 -0.54 2.28 -10.23
N THR A 118 -1.33 3.27 -10.65
CA THR A 118 -0.86 4.66 -10.60
C THR A 118 -0.67 5.23 -9.20
N ARG A 119 -1.28 4.63 -8.17
CA ARG A 119 -0.98 4.99 -6.77
C ARG A 119 0.33 4.39 -6.36
N GLU A 120 0.52 3.10 -6.65
CA GLU A 120 1.79 2.40 -6.44
C GLU A 120 2.96 3.14 -7.10
N LEU A 121 2.80 3.57 -8.35
CA LEU A 121 3.81 4.37 -9.05
C LEU A 121 4.08 5.71 -8.36
N ASN A 122 3.05 6.38 -7.85
CA ASN A 122 3.22 7.62 -7.11
C ASN A 122 4.03 7.40 -5.83
N ASP A 123 3.67 6.37 -5.07
CA ASP A 123 4.29 6.06 -3.78
C ASP A 123 5.76 5.64 -3.98
N TYR A 124 6.03 4.82 -5.01
CA TYR A 124 7.38 4.44 -5.41
C TYR A 124 8.24 5.64 -5.81
N ILE A 125 7.74 6.51 -6.69
CA ILE A 125 8.51 7.69 -7.16
C ILE A 125 8.73 8.66 -6.00
N ASN A 126 7.71 8.90 -5.16
CA ASN A 126 7.83 9.78 -4.01
C ASN A 126 8.83 9.24 -2.98
N THR A 127 8.87 7.93 -2.76
CA THR A 127 9.78 7.33 -1.77
C THR A 127 11.23 7.31 -2.26
N ASN A 128 11.45 7.02 -3.55
CA ASN A 128 12.79 6.73 -4.06
C ASN A 128 13.42 7.89 -4.84
N TYR A 129 12.61 8.77 -5.42
CA TYR A 129 13.05 9.76 -6.40
C TYR A 129 12.55 11.18 -6.13
N LYS A 130 11.97 11.49 -4.96
CA LYS A 130 11.30 12.79 -4.68
C LYS A 130 12.08 14.01 -5.16
N ASP A 131 13.32 14.15 -4.70
CA ASP A 131 14.12 15.35 -4.94
C ASP A 131 14.51 15.46 -6.43
N GLU A 132 14.99 14.37 -7.04
CA GLU A 132 15.33 14.32 -8.47
C GLU A 132 14.09 14.57 -9.34
N TRP A 133 12.96 13.97 -8.99
CA TRP A 133 11.72 14.07 -9.75
C TRP A 133 11.17 15.51 -9.76
N ILE A 134 11.22 16.20 -8.63
CA ILE A 134 10.84 17.62 -8.53
C ILE A 134 11.76 18.49 -9.39
N GLU A 135 13.09 18.26 -9.33
CA GLU A 135 14.05 19.01 -10.15
C GLU A 135 13.80 18.81 -11.66
N LEU A 136 13.53 17.57 -12.09
CA LEU A 136 13.24 17.25 -13.48
C LEU A 136 11.89 17.82 -13.94
N HIS A 137 10.87 17.78 -13.08
CA HIS A 137 9.58 18.42 -13.38
C HIS A 137 9.77 19.92 -13.60
N GLY A 138 10.59 20.54 -12.74
CA GLY A 138 10.81 21.97 -12.73
C GLY A 138 9.74 22.72 -11.94
N ASP A 139 10.05 23.98 -11.70
CA ASP A 139 9.21 24.94 -10.97
C ASP A 139 8.91 26.15 -11.89
N ASP A 140 7.73 26.75 -11.71
CA ASP A 140 7.30 27.99 -12.37
C ASP A 140 7.35 29.23 -11.45
N GLU A 141 7.67 29.10 -10.15
CA GLU A 141 7.62 30.21 -9.18
C GLU A 141 8.84 30.31 -8.24
N ALA A 142 9.75 31.26 -8.52
CA ALA A 142 10.45 32.09 -7.53
C ALA A 142 11.22 33.25 -8.21
N ASP A 143 11.88 32.95 -9.35
CA ASP A 143 12.84 33.87 -9.97
C ASP A 143 12.50 34.24 -11.43
N GLY A 144 11.40 33.68 -11.97
CA GLY A 144 10.94 33.92 -13.34
C GLY A 144 11.66 33.09 -14.42
N GLU A 145 12.44 32.07 -14.04
CA GLU A 145 13.07 31.14 -14.96
C GLU A 145 12.49 29.73 -14.80
N ASP A 146 11.68 29.30 -15.78
CA ASP A 146 11.21 27.92 -15.88
C ASP A 146 12.43 26.97 -15.87
N THR A 147 12.35 25.80 -15.22
CA THR A 147 13.39 24.75 -15.26
C THR A 147 12.82 23.42 -15.72
N GLY A 148 13.67 22.40 -15.93
CA GLY A 148 13.22 21.03 -16.23
C GLY A 148 12.20 20.93 -17.37
N PHE A 149 11.12 20.18 -17.14
CA PHE A 149 9.99 20.06 -18.06
C PHE A 149 9.19 21.38 -18.22
N HIS A 150 9.16 22.23 -17.21
CA HIS A 150 8.46 23.53 -17.27
C HIS A 150 8.99 24.46 -18.37
N LYS A 151 10.24 24.29 -18.83
CA LYS A 151 10.78 24.97 -20.03
C LYS A 151 9.86 24.90 -21.26
N VAL A 152 9.05 23.85 -21.40
CA VAL A 152 8.11 23.69 -22.54
C VAL A 152 6.65 23.73 -22.15
N GLN A 153 6.35 23.59 -20.87
CA GLN A 153 5.00 23.68 -20.31
C GLN A 153 4.49 25.12 -20.46
N GLY A 154 3.19 25.30 -20.74
CA GLY A 154 2.62 26.65 -20.96
C GLY A 154 3.02 27.34 -22.29
N ASN A 155 4.08 26.89 -22.95
CA ASN A 155 4.74 27.63 -24.04
C ASN A 155 4.18 27.39 -25.46
N GLY A 156 2.89 27.08 -25.53
CA GLY A 156 2.09 27.22 -26.75
C GLY A 156 2.02 26.00 -27.67
N ALA A 157 2.50 24.83 -27.24
CA ALA A 157 2.27 23.54 -27.90
C ALA A 157 0.79 23.35 -28.27
N ARG A 158 0.51 22.70 -29.41
CA ARG A 158 -0.86 22.46 -29.92
C ARG A 158 -1.14 21.00 -30.26
N THR A 159 -0.11 20.17 -30.33
CA THR A 159 -0.25 18.74 -30.56
C THR A 159 -1.12 18.13 -29.47
N LYS A 160 -1.99 17.20 -29.87
CA LYS A 160 -2.96 16.59 -28.97
C LYS A 160 -2.69 15.12 -28.78
N LEU A 161 -2.79 14.68 -27.54
CA LEU A 161 -2.91 13.27 -27.15
C LEU A 161 -4.28 13.08 -26.49
N PHE A 162 -5.01 12.04 -26.89
CA PHE A 162 -6.32 11.71 -26.31
C PHE A 162 -7.31 12.88 -26.32
N GLY A 163 -7.26 13.71 -27.36
CA GLY A 163 -8.10 14.91 -27.52
C GLY A 163 -7.72 16.10 -26.64
N ARG A 164 -6.66 16.00 -25.83
CA ARG A 164 -6.16 17.05 -24.91
C ARG A 164 -4.80 17.55 -25.38
N ASN A 165 -4.36 18.72 -24.90
CA ASN A 165 -3.01 19.21 -25.18
C ASN A 165 -1.97 18.20 -24.66
N ALA A 166 -1.06 17.75 -25.52
CA ALA A 166 -0.12 16.69 -25.18
C ALA A 166 0.82 17.10 -24.04
N ILE A 167 1.35 18.32 -24.08
CA ILE A 167 2.31 18.83 -23.09
C ILE A 167 1.57 19.32 -21.84
N ASN A 168 0.76 20.38 -21.98
CA ASN A 168 0.18 21.10 -20.84
C ASN A 168 -0.95 20.36 -20.11
N LYS A 169 -1.32 19.15 -20.55
CA LYS A 169 -2.44 18.40 -19.95
C LYS A 169 -2.20 16.90 -19.82
N VAL A 170 -1.55 16.25 -20.78
CA VAL A 170 -1.30 14.80 -20.68
C VAL A 170 0.03 14.56 -19.97
N ALA A 171 1.14 15.08 -20.52
CA ALA A 171 2.47 14.92 -19.94
C ALA A 171 2.56 15.57 -18.56
N ASP A 172 2.18 16.84 -18.45
CA ASP A 172 2.11 17.59 -17.19
C ASP A 172 1.43 16.78 -16.07
N SER A 173 0.18 16.35 -16.29
CA SER A 173 -0.54 15.55 -15.29
C SER A 173 0.08 14.19 -14.99
N ILE A 174 0.75 13.53 -15.94
CA ILE A 174 1.49 12.28 -15.68
C ILE A 174 2.69 12.56 -14.78
N TYR A 175 3.43 13.63 -15.07
CA TYR A 175 4.66 13.99 -14.33
C TYR A 175 4.39 14.59 -12.95
N HIS A 176 3.13 14.82 -12.61
CA HIS A 176 2.68 15.07 -11.25
C HIS A 176 2.57 13.82 -10.36
N LEU A 177 2.80 12.61 -10.90
CA LEU A 177 3.12 11.46 -10.04
C LEU A 177 4.37 11.77 -9.22
N GLY A 178 4.56 11.13 -8.08
CA GLY A 178 5.74 11.34 -7.23
C GLY A 178 5.67 12.56 -6.32
N PHE A 179 4.69 13.44 -6.51
CA PHE A 179 4.40 14.52 -5.57
C PHE A 179 3.62 14.00 -4.36
N GLU A 180 3.90 14.59 -3.20
CA GLU A 180 3.24 14.19 -1.96
C GLU A 180 1.74 14.49 -2.04
N THR A 181 0.91 13.48 -1.79
CA THR A 181 -0.54 13.65 -1.78
C THR A 181 -1.14 13.00 -0.54
N HIS A 182 -1.82 13.81 0.27
CA HIS A 182 -2.67 13.33 1.35
C HIS A 182 -4.09 12.99 0.86
N ARG A 183 -4.31 12.93 -0.47
CA ARG A 183 -5.65 12.85 -1.04
C ARG A 183 -5.96 11.48 -1.62
N LYS A 184 -7.04 10.89 -1.11
CA LYS A 184 -7.51 9.58 -1.53
C LYS A 184 -7.83 9.43 -3.03
N ASN A 185 -7.91 10.46 -3.88
CA ASN A 185 -8.35 10.30 -5.29
C ASN A 185 -7.61 11.13 -6.35
N ARG A 186 -6.74 12.07 -5.94
CA ARG A 186 -6.16 13.06 -6.86
C ARG A 186 -4.71 13.33 -6.52
N LEU A 187 -3.94 13.62 -7.56
CA LEU A 187 -2.62 14.21 -7.42
C LEU A 187 -2.75 15.68 -7.01
N LEU A 188 -1.73 16.14 -6.30
CA LEU A 188 -1.50 17.55 -6.05
C LEU A 188 -0.44 18.06 -7.03
N ASN A 189 -0.48 19.35 -7.36
CA ASN A 189 0.67 20.02 -7.97
C ASN A 189 1.67 20.47 -6.91
N GLU A 190 2.78 21.01 -7.39
CA GLU A 190 3.85 21.65 -6.63
C GLU A 190 3.32 22.63 -5.56
N ASP A 191 2.23 23.35 -5.84
CA ASP A 191 1.60 24.29 -4.90
C ASP A 191 0.60 23.64 -3.91
N GLY A 192 0.34 22.34 -4.01
CA GLY A 192 -0.71 21.65 -3.24
C GLY A 192 -2.13 21.82 -3.80
N ASN A 193 -2.29 22.36 -5.00
CA ASN A 193 -3.57 22.48 -5.71
C ASN A 193 -3.99 21.16 -6.39
N ASN A 194 -5.27 21.05 -6.76
CA ASN A 194 -5.80 19.84 -7.40
C ASN A 194 -5.26 19.65 -8.82
N ASN A 195 -4.55 18.55 -9.07
CA ASN A 195 -4.29 18.06 -10.43
C ASN A 195 -5.13 16.81 -10.74
N ALA A 196 -4.78 16.04 -11.76
CA ALA A 196 -5.54 14.92 -12.30
C ALA A 196 -5.79 13.82 -11.26
N SER A 197 -6.86 13.05 -11.47
CA SER A 197 -7.11 11.85 -10.67
C SER A 197 -6.21 10.71 -11.11
N PHE A 198 -5.80 9.83 -10.19
CA PHE A 198 -5.11 8.57 -10.47
C PHE A 198 -5.76 7.77 -11.61
N ALA A 199 -7.09 7.62 -11.59
CA ALA A 199 -7.82 6.93 -12.66
C ALA A 199 -7.63 7.55 -14.06
N LYS A 200 -7.39 8.87 -14.12
CA LYS A 200 -7.15 9.58 -15.37
C LYS A 200 -5.74 9.35 -15.87
N ILE A 201 -4.76 9.37 -14.96
CA ILE A 201 -3.37 9.01 -15.25
C ILE A 201 -3.28 7.57 -15.76
N ALA A 202 -3.97 6.64 -15.09
CA ALA A 202 -4.02 5.24 -15.48
C ALA A 202 -4.50 5.09 -16.93
N THR A 203 -5.58 5.79 -17.30
CA THR A 203 -6.09 5.78 -18.68
C THR A 203 -5.06 6.28 -19.70
N TRP A 204 -4.27 7.29 -19.37
CA TRP A 204 -3.27 7.84 -20.29
C TRP A 204 -2.01 6.98 -20.37
N LEU A 205 -1.51 6.48 -19.25
CA LEU A 205 -0.35 5.59 -19.21
C LEU A 205 -0.65 4.27 -19.91
N ASP A 206 -1.77 3.62 -19.59
CA ASP A 206 -2.22 2.39 -20.26
C ASP A 206 -2.37 2.56 -21.79
N ALA A 207 -2.79 3.75 -22.23
CA ALA A 207 -2.91 4.05 -23.66
C ALA A 207 -1.56 4.39 -24.33
N LEU A 208 -0.67 5.12 -23.65
CA LEU A 208 0.67 5.44 -24.16
C LEU A 208 1.52 4.17 -24.28
N LEU A 209 1.52 3.35 -23.23
CA LEU A 209 2.32 2.14 -23.07
C LEU A 209 1.66 0.89 -23.67
N ARG A 210 0.52 1.02 -24.36
CA ARG A 210 -0.27 -0.13 -24.83
C ARG A 210 0.55 -1.14 -25.64
N GLU A 211 1.42 -0.65 -26.52
CA GLU A 211 2.28 -1.50 -27.35
C GLU A 211 3.32 -2.24 -26.48
N ASP A 212 3.90 -1.56 -25.50
CA ASP A 212 4.88 -2.13 -24.56
C ASP A 212 4.25 -3.17 -23.63
N LEU A 213 3.04 -2.89 -23.13
CA LEU A 213 2.25 -3.78 -22.28
C LEU A 213 1.84 -5.06 -23.01
N VAL A 214 1.33 -4.96 -24.25
CA VAL A 214 0.95 -6.13 -25.05
C VAL A 214 2.16 -6.98 -25.43
N ALA A 215 3.31 -6.35 -25.65
CA ALA A 215 4.56 -7.04 -25.92
C ALA A 215 5.20 -7.67 -24.67
N GLY A 216 4.68 -7.39 -23.47
CA GLY A 216 5.24 -7.87 -22.20
C GLY A 216 6.56 -7.21 -21.82
N ARG A 217 6.95 -6.10 -22.46
CA ARG A 217 8.24 -5.41 -22.23
C ARG A 217 8.36 -4.77 -20.84
N LEU A 218 7.22 -4.56 -20.17
CA LEU A 218 7.14 -3.91 -18.87
C LEU A 218 6.82 -4.90 -17.74
N ALA A 219 6.68 -6.19 -18.04
CA ALA A 219 6.42 -7.20 -17.03
C ALA A 219 7.73 -7.55 -16.30
N ASN A 220 7.65 -7.64 -14.98
CA ASN A 220 8.71 -8.15 -14.13
C ASN A 220 8.27 -9.49 -13.51
N PRO A 221 8.77 -10.63 -14.01
CA PRO A 221 8.36 -11.94 -13.52
C PRO A 221 8.82 -12.23 -12.08
N ASP A 222 9.78 -11.46 -11.55
CA ASP A 222 10.27 -11.64 -10.18
C ASP A 222 9.31 -11.04 -9.13
N VAL A 223 8.29 -10.30 -9.57
CA VAL A 223 7.24 -9.74 -8.72
C VAL A 223 5.95 -10.52 -8.94
N GLU A 224 5.62 -11.39 -7.99
CA GLU A 224 4.39 -12.20 -8.04
C GLU A 224 3.30 -11.63 -7.12
N GLU A 225 2.05 -11.75 -7.55
CA GLU A 225 0.91 -11.44 -6.69
C GLU A 225 0.73 -12.51 -5.64
N VAL A 226 0.38 -12.08 -4.43
CA VAL A 226 0.12 -12.99 -3.32
C VAL A 226 -1.12 -13.82 -3.63
N VAL A 227 -1.01 -15.14 -3.54
CA VAL A 227 -2.13 -16.07 -3.67
C VAL A 227 -2.52 -16.63 -2.31
N GLY A 228 -3.76 -17.09 -2.17
CA GLY A 228 -4.15 -17.87 -1.00
C GLY A 228 -3.57 -19.28 -1.11
N GLU A 229 -2.87 -19.73 -0.08
CA GLU A 229 -2.10 -20.98 -0.09
C GLU A 229 -2.72 -22.07 0.78
N THR A 230 -3.84 -21.77 1.46
CA THR A 230 -4.45 -22.73 2.38
C THR A 230 -5.16 -23.88 1.67
N GLY A 231 -5.52 -23.70 0.40
CA GLY A 231 -6.30 -24.67 -0.37
C GLY A 231 -7.75 -24.76 0.12
N THR A 232 -8.24 -23.73 0.81
CA THR A 232 -9.58 -23.71 1.41
C THR A 232 -10.42 -22.54 0.93
N GLY A 233 -11.71 -22.57 1.25
CA GLY A 233 -12.58 -21.42 1.00
C GLY A 233 -12.13 -20.09 1.62
N LEU A 234 -11.22 -20.09 2.62
CA LEU A 234 -10.65 -18.87 3.19
C LEU A 234 -9.82 -18.06 2.18
N ASP A 235 -9.25 -18.71 1.17
CA ASP A 235 -8.45 -18.08 0.11
C ASP A 235 -9.25 -17.09 -0.74
N LYS A 236 -10.60 -17.17 -0.69
CA LYS A 236 -11.50 -16.16 -1.28
C LYS A 236 -11.26 -14.75 -0.75
N GLY A 237 -10.77 -14.60 0.49
CA GLY A 237 -10.41 -13.29 1.03
C GLY A 237 -9.31 -12.63 0.21
N VAL A 238 -8.25 -13.40 -0.10
CA VAL A 238 -7.12 -12.96 -0.94
C VAL A 238 -7.60 -12.65 -2.37
N GLU A 239 -8.40 -13.53 -2.97
CA GLU A 239 -8.98 -13.31 -4.30
C GLU A 239 -9.81 -12.02 -4.35
N ILE A 240 -10.61 -11.75 -3.32
CA ILE A 240 -11.47 -10.57 -3.26
C ILE A 240 -10.64 -9.29 -3.20
N ILE A 241 -9.51 -9.26 -2.48
CA ILE A 241 -8.67 -8.05 -2.39
C ILE A 241 -8.31 -7.52 -3.78
N TYR A 242 -7.81 -8.39 -4.66
CA TYR A 242 -7.38 -8.00 -6.01
C TYR A 242 -8.54 -7.71 -6.97
N ASN A 243 -9.69 -8.33 -6.77
CA ASN A 243 -10.85 -8.22 -7.66
C ASN A 243 -11.89 -7.19 -7.21
N ASP A 244 -11.78 -6.65 -5.99
CA ASP A 244 -12.76 -5.72 -5.45
C ASP A 244 -12.71 -4.37 -6.16
N ILE A 245 -13.81 -4.00 -6.83
CA ILE A 245 -13.92 -2.75 -7.59
C ILE A 245 -13.77 -1.47 -6.74
N GLY A 246 -13.96 -1.57 -5.43
CA GLY A 246 -13.84 -0.49 -4.46
C GLY A 246 -12.39 -0.28 -4.06
N LEU A 247 -11.72 -1.36 -3.65
CA LEU A 247 -10.28 -1.34 -3.31
C LEU A 247 -9.44 -0.92 -4.52
N ASN A 248 -9.71 -1.49 -5.69
CA ASN A 248 -9.07 -1.12 -6.96
C ASN A 248 -9.10 0.37 -7.33
N LYS A 249 -10.02 1.13 -6.72
CA LYS A 249 -10.13 2.57 -6.93
C LYS A 249 -9.43 3.40 -5.87
N LYS A 250 -9.16 2.84 -4.68
CA LYS A 250 -8.88 3.60 -3.47
C LYS A 250 -7.48 3.39 -2.92
N ILE A 251 -6.90 2.21 -3.06
CA ILE A 251 -5.59 1.86 -2.49
C ILE A 251 -4.59 1.45 -3.58
N SER A 252 -3.30 1.47 -3.25
CA SER A 252 -2.22 1.04 -4.14
C SER A 252 -2.20 -0.48 -4.30
N LEU A 253 -1.45 -0.97 -5.30
CA LEU A 253 -1.25 -2.41 -5.47
C LEU A 253 -0.36 -2.98 -4.35
N GLY A 254 0.61 -2.22 -3.84
CA GLY A 254 1.44 -2.59 -2.70
C GLY A 254 0.61 -2.82 -1.43
N ASP A 255 -0.31 -1.90 -1.10
CA ASP A 255 -1.22 -2.05 0.04
C ASP A 255 -2.11 -3.30 -0.11
N MET A 256 -2.60 -3.57 -1.33
CA MET A 256 -3.35 -4.80 -1.61
C MET A 256 -2.52 -6.05 -1.34
N ARG A 257 -1.26 -6.08 -1.79
CA ARG A 257 -0.36 -7.22 -1.57
C ARG A 257 -0.06 -7.42 -0.08
N GLU A 258 0.13 -6.34 0.67
CA GLU A 258 0.35 -6.42 2.11
C GLU A 258 -0.87 -6.97 2.84
N GLY A 259 -2.07 -6.45 2.55
CA GLY A 259 -3.31 -6.98 3.09
C GLY A 259 -3.58 -8.43 2.69
N ALA A 260 -3.21 -8.82 1.47
CA ALA A 260 -3.32 -10.20 0.99
C ALA A 260 -2.38 -11.16 1.75
N ARG A 261 -1.12 -10.77 1.98
CA ARG A 261 -0.17 -11.54 2.82
C ARG A 261 -0.71 -11.71 4.23
N ALA A 262 -1.20 -10.62 4.82
CA ALA A 262 -1.80 -10.62 6.15
C ALA A 262 -2.98 -11.61 6.26
N ILE A 263 -3.94 -11.55 5.33
CA ILE A 263 -5.05 -12.50 5.30
C ILE A 263 -4.55 -13.94 5.14
N ASN A 264 -3.60 -14.20 4.23
CA ASN A 264 -3.10 -15.54 4.00
C ASN A 264 -2.44 -16.11 5.27
N GLY A 265 -1.54 -15.35 5.90
CA GLY A 265 -0.90 -15.75 7.16
C GLY A 265 -1.90 -16.00 8.29
N MET A 266 -2.91 -15.12 8.47
CA MET A 266 -3.94 -15.36 9.48
C MET A 266 -4.82 -16.58 9.16
N ASN A 267 -5.05 -16.88 7.88
CA ASN A 267 -5.80 -18.08 7.49
C ASN A 267 -5.03 -19.36 7.82
N GLU A 268 -3.70 -19.38 7.62
CA GLU A 268 -2.83 -20.51 7.98
C GLU A 268 -2.88 -20.77 9.49
N LEU A 269 -2.67 -19.73 10.31
CA LEU A 269 -2.76 -19.82 11.78
C LEU A 269 -4.15 -20.24 12.25
N LEU A 270 -5.21 -19.79 11.57
CA LEU A 270 -6.58 -20.18 11.87
C LEU A 270 -6.81 -21.68 11.62
N LEU A 271 -6.31 -22.22 10.51
CA LEU A 271 -6.42 -23.64 10.19
C LEU A 271 -5.62 -24.50 11.16
N GLU A 272 -4.42 -24.07 11.54
CA GLU A 272 -3.64 -24.71 12.60
C GLU A 272 -4.46 -24.79 13.90
N ALA A 273 -5.07 -23.68 14.33
CA ALA A 273 -5.88 -23.63 15.53
C ALA A 273 -7.16 -24.49 15.45
N ILE A 274 -7.78 -24.56 14.27
CA ILE A 274 -8.93 -25.45 14.00
C ILE A 274 -8.52 -26.91 14.21
N SER A 275 -7.41 -27.33 13.61
CA SER A 275 -6.87 -28.68 13.73
C SER A 275 -6.50 -29.01 15.17
N ALA A 276 -5.74 -28.14 15.84
CA ALA A 276 -5.27 -28.35 17.21
C ALA A 276 -6.39 -28.45 18.26
N THR A 277 -7.56 -27.88 17.97
CA THR A 277 -8.71 -27.89 18.87
C THR A 277 -9.79 -28.90 18.49
N ASN A 278 -9.61 -29.65 17.40
CA ASN A 278 -10.64 -30.50 16.77
C ASN A 278 -11.94 -29.73 16.53
N ALA A 279 -11.82 -28.45 16.15
CA ALA A 279 -12.98 -27.63 15.84
C ALA A 279 -13.72 -28.20 14.62
N ALA A 280 -15.06 -28.12 14.62
CA ALA A 280 -15.92 -28.75 13.63
C ALA A 280 -15.91 -30.29 13.61
N GLU A 281 -15.43 -30.97 14.67
CA GLU A 281 -15.71 -32.39 14.87
C GLU A 281 -17.23 -32.63 14.85
N GLY A 282 -17.71 -33.37 13.83
CA GLY A 282 -19.14 -33.53 13.53
C GLY A 282 -19.64 -32.73 12.32
N GLY A 283 -18.75 -32.11 11.55
CA GLY A 283 -19.05 -31.51 10.24
C GLY A 283 -19.62 -30.09 10.30
N SER A 284 -19.52 -29.41 11.45
CA SER A 284 -19.89 -27.98 11.55
C SER A 284 -19.26 -27.29 12.74
N PHE A 285 -18.89 -26.02 12.58
CA PHE A 285 -18.39 -25.18 13.65
C PHE A 285 -19.48 -24.76 14.61
N SER A 286 -19.27 -25.03 15.89
CA SER A 286 -20.08 -24.55 16.99
C SER A 286 -19.56 -23.21 17.56
N LYS A 287 -20.36 -22.58 18.42
CA LYS A 287 -19.88 -21.43 19.20
C LYS A 287 -18.72 -21.83 20.13
N GLN A 288 -18.76 -23.03 20.69
CA GLN A 288 -17.75 -23.49 21.64
C GLN A 288 -16.42 -23.72 20.93
N ASP A 289 -16.47 -24.21 19.69
CA ASP A 289 -15.29 -24.39 18.83
C ASP A 289 -14.57 -23.06 18.65
N MET A 290 -15.31 -21.99 18.31
CA MET A 290 -14.71 -20.66 18.15
C MET A 290 -14.10 -20.10 19.44
N ILE A 291 -14.65 -20.45 20.60
CA ILE A 291 -14.04 -20.08 21.88
C ILE A 291 -12.72 -20.83 22.07
N ASN A 292 -12.67 -22.12 21.71
CA ASN A 292 -11.48 -22.95 21.85
C ASN A 292 -10.39 -22.50 20.86
N VAL A 293 -10.73 -22.30 19.59
CA VAL A 293 -9.86 -21.75 18.55
C VAL A 293 -9.29 -20.40 18.98
N ASN A 294 -10.13 -19.48 19.46
CA ASN A 294 -9.64 -18.18 19.94
C ASN A 294 -8.65 -18.30 21.09
N LYS A 295 -8.92 -19.19 22.06
CA LYS A 295 -8.01 -19.43 23.18
C LYS A 295 -6.68 -20.00 22.71
N TYR A 296 -6.71 -20.88 21.71
CA TYR A 296 -5.51 -21.43 21.12
C TYR A 296 -4.68 -20.34 20.45
N LEU A 297 -5.30 -19.52 19.59
CA LEU A 297 -4.62 -18.41 18.92
C LEU A 297 -4.01 -17.42 19.93
N VAL A 298 -4.77 -17.01 20.95
CA VAL A 298 -4.26 -16.13 22.02
C VAL A 298 -3.08 -16.75 22.77
N ALA A 299 -3.10 -18.06 23.00
CA ALA A 299 -2.07 -18.73 23.78
C ALA A 299 -0.77 -18.99 23.01
N ASN A 300 -0.84 -19.11 21.68
CA ASN A 300 0.28 -19.57 20.86
C ASN A 300 0.76 -18.52 19.84
N HIS A 301 -0.13 -17.66 19.36
CA HIS A 301 0.07 -16.82 18.17
C HIS A 301 -0.30 -15.36 18.38
N ALA A 302 -0.48 -14.89 19.63
CA ALA A 302 -1.00 -13.54 19.89
C ALA A 302 -0.17 -12.43 19.23
N ASP A 303 1.15 -12.49 19.32
CA ASP A 303 2.04 -11.45 18.78
C ASP A 303 2.02 -11.44 17.24
N GLU A 304 2.18 -12.61 16.60
CA GLU A 304 2.15 -12.77 15.15
C GLU A 304 0.77 -12.42 14.58
N TRP A 305 -0.30 -12.84 15.25
CA TRP A 305 -1.66 -12.52 14.84
C TRP A 305 -1.94 -11.01 14.90
N ALA A 306 -1.46 -10.33 15.94
CA ALA A 306 -1.60 -8.87 16.05
C ALA A 306 -0.81 -8.14 14.95
N GLU A 307 0.40 -8.60 14.62
CA GLU A 307 1.19 -8.05 13.52
C GLU A 307 0.50 -8.23 12.15
N LEU A 308 -0.03 -9.43 11.89
CA LEU A 308 -0.75 -9.71 10.64
C LEU A 308 -2.07 -8.95 10.56
N HIS A 309 -2.83 -8.88 11.65
CA HIS A 309 -4.08 -8.10 11.68
C HIS A 309 -3.79 -6.61 11.46
N GLY A 310 -2.69 -6.13 12.04
CA GLY A 310 -2.24 -4.75 11.94
C GLY A 310 -3.03 -3.80 12.83
N ASP A 311 -2.64 -2.54 12.71
CA ASP A 311 -3.16 -1.41 13.47
C ASP A 311 -3.50 -0.25 12.50
N ASP A 312 -4.43 0.61 12.88
CA ASP A 312 -4.79 1.85 12.21
C ASP A 312 -4.54 3.11 13.08
N GLU A 313 -3.88 2.95 14.23
CA GLU A 313 -3.46 4.07 15.08
C GLU A 313 -2.35 4.94 14.43
N ALA A 314 -2.18 6.16 14.96
CA ALA A 314 -1.13 7.12 14.58
C ALA A 314 -1.09 7.55 13.08
N ASN A 315 -2.13 7.25 12.30
CA ASN A 315 -2.21 7.46 10.84
C ASN A 315 -1.28 6.55 10.02
N GLU A 316 -0.87 5.41 10.55
CA GLU A 316 -0.09 4.41 9.82
C GLU A 316 -0.83 3.07 9.85
N GLU A 317 -1.45 2.71 8.73
CA GLU A 317 -2.09 1.41 8.58
C GLU A 317 -1.02 0.33 8.30
N THR A 318 -1.15 -0.83 8.93
CA THR A 318 -0.27 -2.00 8.75
C THR A 318 -1.08 -3.28 8.55
N GLY A 319 -0.44 -4.36 8.08
CA GLY A 319 -1.08 -5.69 8.00
C GLY A 319 -2.40 -5.68 7.22
N PHE A 320 -3.43 -6.36 7.75
CA PHE A 320 -4.76 -6.40 7.16
C PHE A 320 -5.47 -5.03 7.13
N HIS A 321 -5.09 -4.09 8.01
CA HIS A 321 -5.67 -2.76 8.01
C HIS A 321 -5.37 -1.95 6.74
N LYS A 322 -4.35 -2.32 5.95
CA LYS A 322 -4.10 -1.76 4.61
C LYS A 322 -5.25 -1.89 3.61
N VAL A 323 -6.15 -2.85 3.83
CA VAL A 323 -7.32 -3.10 2.97
C VAL A 323 -8.64 -2.94 3.70
N GLN A 324 -8.62 -2.96 5.03
CA GLN A 324 -9.79 -2.82 5.89
C GLN A 324 -10.25 -1.35 5.88
N SER A 325 -11.55 -1.12 5.78
CA SER A 325 -12.13 0.23 5.74
C SER A 325 -11.77 1.10 4.53
N ASP A 326 -10.93 0.65 3.60
CA ASP A 326 -10.60 1.36 2.36
C ASP A 326 -11.54 1.11 1.18
N GLY A 327 -12.80 0.85 1.51
CA GLY A 327 -13.90 0.97 0.58
C GLY A 327 -14.14 -0.24 -0.31
N ALA A 328 -13.75 -1.44 0.16
CA ALA A 328 -14.23 -2.70 -0.38
C ALA A 328 -15.75 -2.71 -0.59
N LYS A 329 -16.22 -3.34 -1.66
CA LYS A 329 -17.66 -3.40 -2.04
C LYS A 329 -18.21 -4.81 -2.21
N THR A 330 -17.35 -5.77 -2.46
CA THR A 330 -17.68 -7.18 -2.65
C THR A 330 -18.34 -7.71 -1.38
N LYS A 331 -19.32 -8.59 -1.55
CA LYS A 331 -20.08 -9.15 -0.45
C LYS A 331 -19.89 -10.65 -0.35
N LEU A 332 -19.62 -11.12 0.87
CA LEU A 332 -19.77 -12.52 1.25
C LEU A 332 -20.97 -12.64 2.18
N PHE A 333 -21.83 -13.62 1.91
CA PHE A 333 -23.00 -13.91 2.74
C PHE A 333 -23.92 -12.68 2.95
N GLY A 334 -24.06 -11.86 1.91
CA GLY A 334 -24.87 -10.63 1.91
C GLY A 334 -24.26 -9.44 2.67
N THR A 335 -23.06 -9.57 3.23
CA THR A 335 -22.36 -8.54 4.01
C THR A 335 -21.04 -8.19 3.34
N ASN A 336 -20.48 -7.00 3.57
CA ASN A 336 -19.16 -6.62 3.04
C ASN A 336 -18.11 -7.70 3.37
N ALA A 337 -17.39 -8.18 2.35
CA ALA A 337 -16.47 -9.30 2.51
C ALA A 337 -15.29 -8.93 3.43
N ILE A 338 -14.58 -7.85 3.11
CA ILE A 338 -13.38 -7.42 3.83
C ILE A 338 -13.74 -6.83 5.20
N ASN A 339 -14.51 -5.74 5.22
CA ASN A 339 -14.76 -4.94 6.44
C ASN A 339 -15.72 -5.60 7.44
N GLN A 340 -16.24 -6.80 7.17
CA GLN A 340 -17.18 -7.44 8.08
C GLN A 340 -16.98 -8.95 8.21
N VAL A 341 -16.80 -9.67 7.10
CA VAL A 341 -16.65 -11.13 7.15
C VAL A 341 -15.21 -11.50 7.50
N CYS A 342 -14.22 -11.07 6.70
CA CYS A 342 -12.80 -11.28 6.97
C CYS A 342 -12.41 -10.64 8.30
N ASP A 343 -12.59 -9.32 8.43
CA ASP A 343 -12.41 -8.58 9.68
C ASP A 343 -13.07 -9.26 10.88
N GLY A 344 -14.32 -9.69 10.76
CA GLY A 344 -15.02 -10.34 11.86
C GLY A 344 -14.51 -11.74 12.21
N ILE A 345 -13.95 -12.49 11.26
CA ILE A 345 -13.26 -13.77 11.49
C ILE A 345 -11.89 -13.50 12.12
N HIS A 346 -11.14 -12.53 11.58
CA HIS A 346 -9.78 -12.20 11.99
C HIS A 346 -9.68 -11.47 13.33
N HIS A 347 -10.81 -11.05 13.89
CA HIS A 347 -10.93 -10.69 15.31
C HIS A 347 -10.85 -11.90 16.28
N LEU A 348 -10.77 -13.13 15.78
CA LEU A 348 -10.19 -14.24 16.56
C LEU A 348 -8.75 -13.88 16.94
N GLY A 349 -8.12 -14.59 17.88
CA GLY A 349 -6.73 -14.33 18.26
C GLY A 349 -6.53 -13.17 19.24
N PHE A 350 -7.52 -12.29 19.42
CA PHE A 350 -7.50 -11.29 20.49
C PHE A 350 -8.09 -11.80 21.81
N GLU A 351 -7.46 -11.44 22.93
CA GLU A 351 -7.92 -11.83 24.26
C GLU A 351 -9.24 -11.10 24.60
N THR A 352 -10.29 -11.87 24.91
CA THR A 352 -11.59 -11.32 25.27
C THR A 352 -12.02 -11.69 26.68
N ARG A 353 -12.39 -10.67 27.46
CA ARG A 353 -13.09 -10.83 28.76
C ARG A 353 -14.57 -11.20 28.60
N PHE A 354 -15.12 -11.18 27.38
CA PHE A 354 -16.55 -11.38 27.15
C PHE A 354 -16.86 -12.84 26.80
N LYS A 355 -17.75 -13.47 27.58
CA LYS A 355 -18.15 -14.88 27.41
C LYS A 355 -18.64 -15.26 26.00
N ASN A 356 -19.22 -14.30 25.27
CA ASN A 356 -19.95 -14.58 24.03
C ASN A 356 -19.50 -13.73 22.83
N ARG A 357 -18.48 -12.87 22.99
CA ARG A 357 -18.10 -11.89 21.97
C ARG A 357 -16.59 -11.75 21.88
N LEU A 358 -16.14 -11.53 20.65
CA LEU A 358 -14.78 -11.10 20.37
C LEU A 358 -14.58 -9.63 20.76
N VAL A 359 -13.32 -9.24 20.80
CA VAL A 359 -12.90 -7.84 20.85
C VAL A 359 -12.07 -7.52 19.60
N ASN A 360 -11.94 -6.24 19.27
CA ASN A 360 -10.90 -5.78 18.36
C ASN A 360 -9.57 -5.57 19.10
N GLU A 361 -8.54 -5.19 18.36
CA GLU A 361 -7.20 -4.79 18.81
C GLU A 361 -7.25 -3.77 19.96
N ASP A 362 -8.19 -2.83 19.95
CA ASP A 362 -8.38 -1.83 21.03
C ASP A 362 -9.09 -2.38 22.30
N GLY A 363 -9.55 -3.64 22.27
CA GLY A 363 -10.38 -4.23 23.33
C GLY A 363 -11.86 -3.82 23.29
N ASN A 364 -12.33 -3.20 22.20
CA ASN A 364 -13.74 -2.87 21.98
C ASN A 364 -14.55 -4.10 21.56
N LYS A 365 -15.83 -4.18 21.97
CA LYS A 365 -16.68 -5.35 21.68
C LYS A 365 -16.91 -5.51 20.17
N ASN A 366 -16.55 -6.68 19.63
CA ASN A 366 -16.80 -7.04 18.24
C ASN A 366 -17.78 -8.22 18.08
N LYS A 367 -17.69 -9.00 16.99
CA LYS A 367 -18.70 -9.99 16.59
C LYS A 367 -18.88 -11.08 17.66
N PRO A 368 -20.10 -11.63 17.80
CA PRO A 368 -20.30 -12.82 18.63
C PRO A 368 -19.58 -14.04 18.03
N PHE A 369 -19.01 -14.91 18.87
CA PHE A 369 -18.42 -16.19 18.43
C PHE A 369 -19.36 -17.02 17.54
N LYS A 370 -20.67 -17.03 17.87
CA LYS A 370 -21.68 -17.73 17.06
C LYS A 370 -21.78 -17.20 15.63
N LYS A 371 -21.51 -15.91 15.42
CA LYS A 371 -21.56 -15.29 14.09
C LYS A 371 -20.34 -15.68 13.26
N VAL A 372 -19.17 -15.71 13.88
CA VAL A 372 -17.92 -16.21 13.26
C VAL A 372 -18.06 -17.69 12.89
N ALA A 373 -18.55 -18.53 13.81
CA ALA A 373 -18.86 -19.94 13.54
C ALA A 373 -19.76 -20.10 12.30
N ARG A 374 -20.79 -19.26 12.16
CA ARG A 374 -21.67 -19.28 10.99
C ARG A 374 -20.93 -18.93 9.70
N TRP A 375 -20.03 -17.94 9.71
CA TRP A 375 -19.27 -17.58 8.52
C TRP A 375 -18.25 -18.65 8.14
N LEU A 376 -17.56 -19.25 9.11
CA LEU A 376 -16.66 -20.37 8.84
C LEU A 376 -17.41 -21.57 8.27
N ASN A 377 -18.58 -21.92 8.81
CA ASN A 377 -19.44 -22.96 8.23
C ASN A 377 -19.83 -22.70 6.76
N LEU A 378 -19.95 -21.42 6.37
CA LEU A 378 -20.33 -21.06 5.00
C LEU A 378 -19.14 -20.95 4.06
N ILE A 379 -18.01 -20.44 4.55
CA ILE A 379 -16.82 -20.24 3.71
C ILE A 379 -16.05 -21.55 3.52
N LEU A 380 -16.01 -22.41 4.54
CA LEU A 380 -15.36 -23.72 4.55
C LEU A 380 -16.35 -24.89 4.29
N ALA A 381 -17.47 -24.61 3.62
CA ALA A 381 -18.55 -25.59 3.46
C ALA A 381 -18.11 -26.84 2.68
N THR A 382 -17.18 -26.69 1.73
CA THR A 382 -16.63 -27.79 0.93
C THR A 382 -15.79 -28.70 1.82
N GLU A 383 -14.85 -28.12 2.55
CA GLU A 383 -13.89 -28.82 3.39
C GLU A 383 -14.60 -29.54 4.55
N LEU A 384 -15.66 -28.93 5.09
CA LEU A 384 -16.54 -29.56 6.08
C LEU A 384 -17.30 -30.77 5.52
N ALA A 385 -17.76 -30.70 4.27
CA ALA A 385 -18.49 -31.79 3.64
C ALA A 385 -17.57 -32.96 3.26
N GLU A 386 -16.34 -32.65 2.87
CA GLU A 386 -15.32 -33.62 2.48
C GLU A 386 -14.55 -34.19 3.68
N GLY A 387 -14.57 -33.50 4.83
CA GLY A 387 -13.86 -33.88 6.04
C GLY A 387 -12.34 -33.66 5.92
N THR A 388 -11.94 -32.57 5.26
CA THR A 388 -10.54 -32.27 4.91
C THR A 388 -9.93 -31.14 5.74
N LEU A 389 -10.61 -30.68 6.80
CA LEU A 389 -10.13 -29.66 7.74
C LEU A 389 -9.13 -30.19 8.76
#